data_AF-A0A954BAZ4-F1
#
_entry.id   AF-A0A954BAZ4-F1
#
_cell.length_a   1.000
_cell.length_b   1.000
_cell.length_c   1.000
_cell.angle_alpha   90.00
_cell.angle_beta   90.00
_cell.angle_gamma   90.00
#
_symmetry.space_group_name_H-M   'P 1'
#
loop_
_entity.id
_entity.type
_entity.pdbx_description
1 polymer ?
#
loop_
_entity_poly.entity_id
_entity_poly.type
_entity_poly.pdbx_seq_one_letter_code
_entity_poly.pdbx_strand_id
1 'polypeptide(L)' 'MSGPLHIREAEAEDRAAILALLRDAFGREEEARLVERLWTDDAVALELAAFIDGALAGYCA' A
#
# COMPACT_ATOMS: atom_id res chain seq x y z
N MET A 1 15.15 9.49 -14.91
CA MET A 1 13.74 9.30 -15.31
C MET A 1 13.24 8.10 -14.54
N SER A 2 12.15 8.23 -13.79
CA SER A 2 11.51 7.09 -13.15
C SER A 2 10.98 6.14 -14.23
N GLY A 3 11.06 4.82 -14.04
CA GLY A 3 10.56 3.86 -15.01
C GLY A 3 9.03 3.85 -15.16
N PRO A 4 8.48 2.89 -15.91
CA PRO A 4 7.04 2.86 -16.20
C PRO A 4 6.22 2.73 -14.93
N LEU A 5 5.20 3.58 -14.80
CA LEU A 5 4.19 3.52 -13.74
C LEU A 5 3.18 2.41 -14.08
N HIS A 6 2.94 1.52 -13.12
CA HIS A 6 1.91 0.50 -13.20
C HIS A 6 1.03 0.57 -11.95
N ILE A 7 -0.29 0.66 -12.12
CA ILE A 7 -1.26 0.70 -11.02
C ILE A 7 -2.18 -0.51 -11.17
N ARG A 8 -2.35 -1.27 -10.09
CA ARG A 8 -3.28 -2.40 -10.02
C ARG A 8 -3.96 -2.48 -8.66
N GLU A 9 -4.98 -3.33 -8.55
CA GLU A 9 -5.52 -3.71 -7.24
C GLU A 9 -4.43 -4.33 -6.38
N ALA A 10 -4.42 -3.98 -5.10
CA ALA A 10 -3.49 -4.56 -4.14
C ALA A 10 -3.87 -6.01 -3.85
N GLU A 11 -2.86 -6.87 -3.72
CA GLU A 11 -3.05 -8.27 -3.40
C GLU A 11 -2.51 -8.56 -2.00
N ALA A 12 -2.88 -9.73 -1.45
CA ALA A 12 -2.43 -10.12 -0.10
C ALA A 12 -0.90 -10.16 0.03
N GLU A 13 -0.19 -10.43 -1.06
CA GLU A 13 1.26 -10.47 -1.15
C GLU A 13 1.90 -9.07 -0.98
N ASP A 14 1.19 -8.00 -1.33
CA ASP A 14 1.70 -6.62 -1.25
C ASP A 14 1.61 -6.02 0.16
N ARG A 15 0.80 -6.60 1.05
CA ARG A 15 0.46 -6.03 2.37
C ARG A 15 1.69 -5.67 3.18
N ALA A 16 2.71 -6.52 3.19
CA ALA A 16 3.95 -6.25 3.92
C ALA A 16 4.69 -5.01 3.37
N ALA A 17 4.74 -4.86 2.04
CA ALA A 17 5.36 -3.71 1.38
C ALA A 17 4.54 -2.43 1.60
N ILE A 18 3.21 -2.52 1.58
CA ILE A 18 2.30 -1.40 1.86
C ILE A 18 2.48 -0.89 3.29
N LEU A 19 2.50 -1.79 4.29
CA LEU A 19 2.71 -1.39 5.68
C LEU A 19 4.09 -0.73 5.88
N ALA A 20 5.12 -1.24 5.20
CA ALA A 20 6.45 -0.62 5.21
C ALA A 20 6.44 0.78 4.58
N LEU A 21 5.79 0.94 3.42
CA LEU A 21 5.64 2.22 2.73
C LEU A 21 4.92 3.25 3.61
N LEU A 22 3.81 2.86 4.25
CA LEU A 22 3.05 3.75 5.13
C LEU A 22 3.88 4.22 6.33
N ARG A 23 4.64 3.30 6.96
CA ARG A 23 5.53 3.65 8.08
C ARG A 23 6.63 4.62 7.65
N ASP A 24 7.23 4.39 6.48
CA ASP A 24 8.29 5.24 5.93
C ASP A 24 7.74 6.63 5.54
N ALA A 25 6.61 6.67 4.83
CA ALA A 25 6.04 7.91 4.31
C ALA A 25 5.48 8.84 5.40
N PHE A 26 4.84 8.28 6.44
CA PHE A 26 4.22 9.07 7.51
C PHE A 26 5.08 9.17 8.78
N GLY A 27 6.17 8.41 8.87
CA GLY A 27 7.10 8.42 10.00
C GLY A 27 6.52 7.89 11.31
N ARG A 28 5.36 7.21 11.26
CA ARG A 28 4.59 6.76 12.42
C ARG A 28 3.80 5.49 12.09
N GLU A 29 3.27 4.81 13.11
CA GLU A 29 2.61 3.50 12.95
C GLU A 29 1.09 3.59 12.76
N GLU A 30 0.48 4.73 13.05
CA GLU A 30 -0.97 4.90 13.11
C GLU A 30 -1.65 4.61 11.78
N GLU A 31 -1.10 5.11 10.67
CA GLU A 31 -1.62 4.84 9.33
C GLU A 31 -1.52 3.36 8.97
N ALA A 32 -0.39 2.71 9.27
CA ALA A 32 -0.21 1.28 9.01
C ALA A 32 -1.18 0.43 9.84
N ARG A 33 -1.39 0.78 11.12
CA ARG A 33 -2.35 0.09 12.01
C ARG A 33 -3.80 0.30 11.57
N LEU A 34 -4.14 1.49 11.07
CA LEU A 34 -5.47 1.77 10.53
C LEU A 34 -5.75 0.85 9.32
N VAL A 35 -4.82 0.79 8.37
CA VAL A 35 -4.94 -0.06 7.19
C VAL A 35 -5.03 -1.54 7.55
N GLU A 36 -4.18 -2.01 8.47
CA GLU A 36 -4.23 -3.40 8.95
C GLU A 36 -5.59 -3.76 9.58
N ARG A 37 -6.21 -2.82 10.32
CA ARG A 37 -7.57 -2.99 10.82
C ARG A 37 -8.61 -3.04 9.71
N LEU A 38 -8.52 -2.18 8.70
CA LEU A 38 -9.44 -2.20 7.57
C LEU A 38 -9.39 -3.54 6.82
N TRP A 39 -8.20 -4.14 6.67
CA TRP A 39 -8.07 -5.50 6.13
C TRP A 39 -8.70 -6.57 7.03
N THR A 40 -8.54 -6.44 8.35
CA THR A 40 -9.08 -7.40 9.32
C THR A 40 -10.62 -7.36 9.36
N ASP A 41 -11.18 -6.16 9.23
CA ASP A 41 -12.62 -5.91 9.26
C ASP A 41 -13.28 -6.14 7.89
N ASP A 42 -12.52 -6.56 6.86
CA ASP A 42 -12.96 -6.68 5.45
C ASP A 42 -13.68 -5.41 4.96
N ALA A 43 -13.16 -4.25 5.38
CA ALA A 43 -13.81 -2.95 5.24
C ALA A 43 -13.32 -2.12 4.04
N VAL A 44 -12.43 -2.68 3.22
CA VAL A 44 -11.85 -2.00 2.05
C VAL A 44 -12.63 -2.38 0.79
N ALA A 45 -13.34 -1.43 0.19
CA ALA A 45 -14.11 -1.66 -1.02
C ALA A 45 -13.27 -1.58 -2.31
N LEU A 46 -12.16 -0.84 -2.27
CA LEU A 46 -11.20 -0.69 -3.37
C LEU A 46 -9.82 -0.42 -2.77
N GLU A 47 -8.81 -1.13 -3.25
CA GLU A 47 -7.44 -0.95 -2.80
C GLU A 47 -6.50 -0.95 -4.00
N LEU A 48 -5.67 0.09 -4.14
CA LEU A 48 -4.78 0.25 -5.28
C LEU A 48 -3.33 0.40 -4.83
N ALA A 49 -2.44 -0.27 -5.56
CA ALA A 49 -1.00 -0.22 -5.40
C ALA A 49 -0.35 0.30 -6.70
N ALA A 50 0.55 1.28 -6.55
CA ALA A 50 1.31 1.86 -7.64
C ALA A 50 2.76 1.37 -7.60
N PHE A 51 3.29 0.95 -8.74
CA PHE A 51 4.63 0.41 -8.91
C PHE A 51 5.43 1.23 -9.93
N ILE A 52 6.70 1.47 -9.63
CA ILE A 52 7.68 2.07 -10.54
C ILE A 52 8.87 1.11 -10.57
N ASP A 53 9.26 0.65 -11.77
CA ASP A 53 10.36 -0.33 -11.93
C ASP A 53 10.18 -1.60 -11.08
N GLY A 54 8.92 -2.01 -10.84
CA GLY A 54 8.57 -3.17 -10.02
C GLY A 54 8.61 -2.94 -8.51
N ALA A 55 9.04 -1.76 -8.05
CA ALA A 55 9.01 -1.38 -6.64
C ALA A 55 7.70 -0.64 -6.31
N LEU A 56 7.12 -0.97 -5.15
CA LEU A 56 5.93 -0.27 -4.65
C LEU A 56 6.30 1.20 -4.36
N ALA A 57 5.58 2.12 -5.00
CA ALA A 57 5.80 3.56 -4.95
C ALA A 57 4.59 4.34 -4.43
N GLY A 58 3.43 3.70 -4.30
CA GLY A 58 2.21 4.36 -3.81
C GLY A 58 1.12 3.37 -3.42
N TYR A 59 0.21 3.83 -2.57
CA TYR A 59 -0.86 3.05 -2.00
C TYR A 59 -2.09 3.93 -1.73
N CYS A 60 -3.30 3.40 -1.98
CA CYS A 60 -4.57 4.07 -1.72
C CYS A 60 -5.66 3.03 -1.37
N ALA A 61 -6.41 3.27 -0.30
CA ALA A 61 -7.53 2.45 0.18
C ALA A 61 -8.65 3.35 0.73
#